data_AF-A0A132P3V6-F1
#
_entry.id   AF-A0A132P3V6-F1
#
_cell.length_a   1.000
_cell.length_b   1.000
_cell.length_c   1.000
_cell.angle_alpha   90.00
_cell.angle_beta   90.00
_cell.angle_gamma   90.00
#
_symmetry.space_group_name_H-M   'P 1'
#
loop_
_entity.id
_entity.type
_entity.pdbx_description
1 polymer ?
#
loop_
_entity_poly.entity_id
_entity_poly.type
_entity_poly.pdbx_seq_one_letter_code
_entity_poly.pdbx_strand_id
1 'polypeptide(L)'
;MEAETPFQKVETFHKTFDPRRPEIPTAFTENEAHTRAAFKIEELVEFVAATSPNKEQLHEAVMLLHEALDKAEEKILGKTQWGSDPLIEQVDALTDILYFTYGSFSLLGIVPDRIFEIVHQVNMGKLFPDGKPHYDPVTNKVLKPENWQMEYAPEPKIAAEIQRQIQEAIAKKKSADIGMCTNEKE
;
A
#
# COMPACT_ATOMS: atom_id res chain seq x y z
N MET A 1 -14.31 -22.50 3.52
CA MET A 1 -14.34 -21.11 4.03
C MET A 1 -13.79 -20.23 2.93
N GLU A 2 -14.44 -19.12 2.62
CA GLU A 2 -13.91 -18.13 1.68
C GLU A 2 -12.60 -17.55 2.22
N ALA A 3 -11.69 -17.19 1.31
CA ALA A 3 -10.45 -16.52 1.70
C ALA A 3 -10.77 -15.11 2.22
N GLU A 4 -10.09 -14.69 3.30
CA GLU A 4 -10.28 -13.35 3.85
C GLU A 4 -9.92 -12.26 2.83
N THR A 5 -10.72 -11.20 2.79
CA THR A 5 -10.43 -10.01 1.98
C THR A 5 -9.27 -9.20 2.57
N PRO A 6 -8.60 -8.35 1.76
CA PRO A 6 -7.61 -7.41 2.27
C PRO A 6 -8.12 -6.55 3.44
N PHE A 7 -9.39 -6.12 3.38
CA PHE A 7 -10.03 -5.37 4.47
C PHE A 7 -10.12 -6.19 5.76
N GLN A 8 -10.59 -7.45 5.67
CA GLN A 8 -10.69 -8.33 6.84
C GLN A 8 -9.33 -8.60 7.49
N LYS A 9 -8.27 -8.72 6.69
CA LYS A 9 -6.89 -8.86 7.17
C LYS A 9 -6.41 -7.63 7.94
N VAL A 10 -6.67 -6.44 7.42
CA VAL A 10 -6.35 -5.19 8.14
C VAL A 10 -7.21 -5.03 9.40
N GLU A 11 -8.47 -5.48 9.38
CA GLU A 11 -9.32 -5.50 10.57
C GLU A 11 -8.73 -6.42 11.66
N THR A 12 -8.25 -7.61 11.29
CA THR A 12 -7.56 -8.53 12.20
C THR A 12 -6.28 -7.90 12.78
N PHE A 13 -5.52 -7.18 11.95
CA PHE A 13 -4.38 -6.40 12.41
C PHE A 13 -4.82 -5.32 13.42
N HIS A 14 -5.78 -4.46 13.11
CA HIS A 14 -6.24 -3.43 14.04
C HIS A 14 -6.81 -3.99 15.35
N LYS A 15 -7.52 -5.13 15.34
CA LYS A 15 -7.97 -5.78 16.58
C LYS A 15 -6.83 -6.09 17.55
N THR A 16 -5.63 -6.34 17.03
CA THR A 16 -4.44 -6.64 17.83
C THR A 16 -3.61 -5.39 18.13
N PHE A 17 -3.49 -4.49 17.16
CA PHE A 17 -2.51 -3.40 17.17
C PHE A 17 -3.12 -1.99 17.22
N ASP A 18 -4.44 -1.82 17.13
CA ASP A 18 -5.09 -0.51 17.21
C ASP A 18 -6.60 -0.65 17.52
N PRO A 19 -6.99 -0.65 18.81
CA PRO A 19 -8.39 -0.89 19.19
C PRO A 19 -9.31 0.32 19.01
N ARG A 20 -8.88 1.37 18.28
CA ARG A 20 -9.65 2.61 18.11
C ARG A 20 -10.76 2.53 17.06
N ARG A 21 -11.03 1.35 16.50
CA ARG A 21 -12.12 1.16 15.51
C ARG A 21 -13.46 1.61 16.12
N PRO A 22 -14.19 2.54 15.50
CA PRO A 22 -15.49 2.96 16.02
C PRO A 22 -16.55 1.89 15.74
N GLU A 23 -17.59 1.84 16.59
CA GLU A 23 -18.74 0.95 16.41
C GLU A 23 -19.66 1.40 15.27
N ILE A 24 -19.67 2.70 14.97
CA ILE A 24 -20.43 3.32 13.89
C ILE A 24 -19.48 4.03 12.92
N PRO A 25 -19.76 4.02 11.60
CA PRO A 25 -18.98 4.80 10.64
C PRO A 25 -18.86 6.25 11.08
N THR A 26 -17.62 6.69 11.29
CA THR A 26 -17.30 8.00 11.87
C THR A 26 -16.17 8.60 11.04
N ALA A 27 -16.29 9.87 10.69
CA ALA A 27 -15.21 10.57 10.00
C ALA A 27 -13.97 10.65 10.91
N PHE A 28 -12.80 10.58 10.31
CA PHE A 28 -11.57 10.96 11.00
C PHE A 28 -11.61 12.44 11.36
N THR A 29 -11.08 12.74 12.54
CA THR A 29 -10.66 14.09 12.91
C THR A 29 -9.53 14.58 11.99
N GLU A 30 -9.27 15.88 11.98
CA GLU A 30 -8.17 16.48 11.23
C GLU A 30 -6.83 15.78 11.51
N ASN A 31 -6.50 15.57 12.79
CA ASN A 31 -5.23 14.95 13.18
C ASN A 31 -5.15 13.48 12.73
N GLU A 32 -6.23 12.72 12.84
CA GLU A 32 -6.26 11.34 12.37
C GLU A 32 -6.10 11.27 10.84
N ALA A 33 -6.81 12.12 10.09
CA ALA A 33 -6.69 12.20 8.64
C ALA A 33 -5.24 12.55 8.24
N HIS A 34 -4.63 13.53 8.91
CA HIS A 34 -3.24 13.92 8.71
C HIS A 34 -2.27 12.75 8.99
N THR A 35 -2.36 12.09 10.15
CA THR A 35 -1.49 10.95 10.48
C THR A 35 -1.63 9.81 9.47
N ARG A 36 -2.86 9.50 9.03
CA ARG A 36 -3.12 8.46 8.03
C ARG A 36 -2.60 8.85 6.64
N ALA A 37 -2.60 10.14 6.30
CA ALA A 37 -1.99 10.65 5.07
C ALA A 37 -0.46 10.59 5.14
N ALA A 38 0.15 10.98 6.26
CA ALA A 38 1.60 10.94 6.46
C ALA A 38 2.19 9.53 6.26
N PHE A 39 1.52 8.48 6.77
CA PHE A 39 1.95 7.10 6.49
C PHE A 39 1.99 6.76 5.01
N LYS A 40 1.09 7.32 4.20
CA LYS A 40 1.09 7.09 2.75
C LYS A 40 2.17 7.91 2.05
N ILE A 41 2.48 9.11 2.56
CA ILE A 41 3.56 9.94 2.02
C ILE A 41 4.91 9.21 2.15
N GLU A 42 5.16 8.52 3.26
CA GLU A 42 6.35 7.67 3.41
C GLU A 42 6.45 6.65 2.25
N GLU A 43 5.37 5.92 1.98
CA GLU A 43 5.32 4.92 0.90
C GLU A 43 5.44 5.55 -0.50
N LEU A 44 4.90 6.76 -0.71
CA LEU A 44 5.07 7.49 -1.98
C LEU A 44 6.53 7.90 -2.21
N VAL A 45 7.24 8.32 -1.16
CA VAL A 45 8.67 8.64 -1.23
C VAL A 45 9.46 7.37 -1.51
N GLU A 46 9.17 6.25 -0.84
CA GLU A 46 9.80 4.95 -1.13
C GLU A 46 9.54 4.49 -2.58
N PHE A 47 8.32 4.69 -3.07
CA PHE A 47 7.93 4.32 -4.43
C PHE A 47 8.75 5.06 -5.50
N VAL A 48 8.90 6.38 -5.38
CA VAL A 48 9.73 7.14 -6.34
C VAL A 48 11.22 6.86 -6.14
N ALA A 49 11.66 6.64 -4.89
CA ALA A 49 13.04 6.30 -4.56
C ALA A 49 13.50 5.00 -5.24
N ALA A 50 12.61 4.04 -5.47
CA ALA A 50 12.90 2.80 -6.19
C ALA A 50 13.41 3.05 -7.63
N THR A 51 13.20 4.25 -8.18
CA THR A 51 13.68 4.69 -9.51
C THR A 51 14.71 5.82 -9.44
N SER A 52 15.16 6.21 -8.25
CA SER A 52 16.13 7.28 -8.02
C SER A 52 17.51 6.68 -7.65
N PRO A 53 18.51 6.71 -8.56
CA PRO A 53 19.77 5.99 -8.36
C PRO A 53 20.71 6.61 -7.32
N ASN A 54 20.50 7.88 -6.94
CA ASN A 54 21.29 8.58 -5.93
C ASN A 54 20.45 9.64 -5.22
N LYS A 55 21.09 10.35 -4.28
CA LYS A 55 20.44 11.35 -3.41
C LYS A 55 19.91 12.54 -4.19
N GLU A 56 20.64 12.97 -5.22
CA GLU A 56 20.29 14.10 -6.06
C GLU A 56 19.00 13.81 -6.84
N GLN A 57 18.93 12.65 -7.50
CA GLN A 57 17.70 12.24 -8.22
C GLN A 57 16.53 11.93 -7.28
N LEU A 58 16.79 11.45 -6.06
CA LEU A 58 15.72 11.29 -5.05
C LEU A 58 15.16 12.65 -4.66
N HIS A 59 16.03 13.64 -4.43
CA HIS A 59 15.60 14.99 -4.11
C HIS A 59 14.76 15.59 -5.24
N GLU A 60 15.19 15.46 -6.49
CA GLU A 60 14.42 15.90 -7.66
C GLU A 60 13.04 15.22 -7.74
N ALA A 61 12.97 13.90 -7.52
CA ALA A 61 11.70 13.17 -7.50
C ALA A 61 10.76 13.64 -6.38
N VAL A 62 11.30 13.93 -5.19
CA VAL A 62 10.52 14.49 -4.07
C VAL A 62 10.04 15.91 -4.34
N MET A 63 10.84 16.74 -5.03
CA MET A 63 10.40 18.07 -5.46
C MET A 63 9.20 18.01 -6.41
N LEU A 64 9.15 17.00 -7.30
CA LEU A 64 7.99 16.77 -8.15
C LEU A 64 6.75 16.32 -7.35
N LEU A 65 6.93 15.58 -6.26
CA LEU A 65 5.84 15.24 -5.35
C LEU A 65 5.31 16.50 -4.63
N HIS A 66 6.18 17.42 -4.21
CA HIS A 66 5.77 18.71 -3.66
C HIS A 66 4.95 19.52 -4.66
N GLU A 67 5.41 19.64 -5.91
CA GLU A 67 4.65 20.34 -6.95
C GLU A 67 3.28 19.69 -7.20
N ALA A 68 3.21 18.35 -7.18
CA ALA A 68 1.94 17.63 -7.32
C ALA A 68 1.00 17.87 -6.13
N LEU A 69 1.55 17.98 -4.91
CA LEU A 69 0.80 18.30 -3.70
C LEU A 69 0.21 19.71 -3.77
N ASP A 70 1.02 20.71 -4.16
CA ASP A 70 0.60 22.10 -4.29
C ASP A 70 -0.54 22.21 -5.32
N LYS A 71 -0.41 21.55 -6.48
CA LYS A 71 -1.47 21.47 -7.49
C LYS A 71 -2.75 20.80 -6.98
N ALA A 72 -2.62 19.77 -6.15
CA ALA A 72 -3.77 19.09 -5.55
C ALA A 72 -4.48 20.01 -4.55
N GLU A 73 -3.74 20.77 -3.75
CA GLU A 73 -4.28 21.79 -2.84
C GLU A 73 -5.02 22.88 -3.62
N GLU A 74 -4.40 23.46 -4.65
CA GLU A 74 -5.02 24.47 -5.52
C GLU A 74 -6.36 23.98 -6.09
N LYS A 75 -6.43 22.71 -6.51
CA LYS A 75 -7.67 22.11 -7.01
C LYS A 75 -8.76 22.04 -5.95
N ILE A 76 -8.41 21.75 -4.69
CA ILE A 76 -9.38 21.75 -3.57
C ILE A 76 -9.82 23.18 -3.25
N LEU A 77 -8.88 24.12 -3.17
CA LEU A 77 -9.17 25.55 -2.92
C LEU A 77 -10.03 26.19 -4.03
N GLY A 78 -9.94 25.67 -5.25
CA GLY A 78 -10.80 26.08 -6.37
C GLY A 78 -12.25 25.55 -6.30
N LYS A 79 -12.58 24.62 -5.39
CA LYS A 79 -13.96 24.16 -5.20
C LYS A 79 -14.77 25.21 -4.44
N THR A 80 -16.06 25.32 -4.77
CA THR A 80 -17.00 26.18 -4.03
C THR A 80 -17.23 25.71 -2.59
N GLN A 81 -17.04 24.43 -2.30
CA GLN A 81 -17.23 23.83 -0.99
C GLN A 81 -16.38 22.55 -0.86
N TRP A 82 -15.77 22.34 0.30
CA TRP A 82 -15.08 21.11 0.71
C TRP A 82 -15.23 20.92 2.23
N GLY A 83 -15.03 19.70 2.72
CA GLY A 83 -15.12 19.35 4.14
C GLY A 83 -16.53 19.45 4.73
N SER A 84 -17.56 19.43 3.88
CA SER A 84 -18.96 19.63 4.33
C SER A 84 -19.67 18.33 4.65
N ASP A 85 -19.21 17.22 4.05
CA ASP A 85 -19.53 15.88 4.53
C ASP A 85 -18.22 15.09 4.68
N PRO A 86 -17.49 15.27 5.82
CA PRO A 86 -16.16 14.68 5.98
C PRO A 86 -16.14 13.16 5.86
N LEU A 87 -17.19 12.45 6.29
CA LEU A 87 -17.21 11.00 6.18
C LEU A 87 -17.31 10.56 4.71
N ILE A 88 -18.23 11.15 3.94
CA ILE A 88 -18.37 10.86 2.52
C ILE A 88 -17.09 11.21 1.77
N GLU A 89 -16.57 12.43 1.97
CA GLU A 89 -15.39 12.93 1.27
C GLU A 89 -14.13 12.10 1.61
N GLN A 90 -13.96 11.66 2.86
CA GLN A 90 -12.85 10.80 3.25
C GLN A 90 -12.96 9.39 2.65
N VAL A 91 -14.16 8.80 2.61
CA VAL A 91 -14.38 7.47 2.01
C VAL A 91 -14.16 7.50 0.50
N ASP A 92 -14.64 8.54 -0.18
CA ASP A 92 -14.41 8.77 -1.61
C ASP A 92 -12.90 8.86 -1.91
N ALA A 93 -12.18 9.74 -1.19
CA ALA A 93 -10.73 9.89 -1.35
C ALA A 93 -9.95 8.59 -1.05
N LEU A 94 -10.33 7.82 -0.02
CA LEU A 94 -9.71 6.53 0.28
C LEU A 94 -9.96 5.50 -0.83
N THR A 95 -11.15 5.54 -1.45
CA THR A 95 -11.51 4.65 -2.55
C THR A 95 -10.72 5.00 -3.81
N ASP A 96 -10.57 6.28 -4.14
CA ASP A 96 -9.73 6.74 -5.24
C ASP A 96 -8.25 6.34 -5.04
N ILE A 97 -7.72 6.50 -3.83
CA ILE A 97 -6.36 6.03 -3.50
C ILE A 97 -6.25 4.52 -3.73
N LEU A 98 -7.22 3.73 -3.29
CA LEU A 98 -7.24 2.29 -3.52
C LEU A 98 -7.27 1.96 -5.02
N TYR A 99 -8.10 2.68 -5.78
CA TYR A 99 -8.24 2.50 -7.23
C TYR A 99 -6.93 2.80 -7.95
N PHE A 100 -6.28 3.93 -7.66
CA PHE A 100 -4.97 4.26 -8.23
C PHE A 100 -3.88 3.28 -7.79
N THR A 101 -3.93 2.79 -6.55
CA THR A 101 -2.99 1.76 -6.06
C THR A 101 -3.11 0.47 -6.87
N TYR A 102 -4.32 -0.05 -7.08
CA TYR A 102 -4.55 -1.21 -7.94
C TYR A 102 -4.23 -0.93 -9.41
N GLY A 103 -4.49 0.29 -9.88
CA GLY A 103 -4.08 0.75 -11.20
C GLY A 103 -2.56 0.66 -11.39
N SER A 104 -1.77 1.08 -10.40
CA SER A 104 -0.32 0.96 -10.43
C SER A 104 0.14 -0.51 -10.44
N PHE A 105 -0.46 -1.39 -9.65
CA PHE A 105 -0.17 -2.84 -9.73
C PHE A 105 -0.47 -3.41 -11.11
N SER A 106 -1.59 -3.01 -11.72
CA SER A 106 -1.95 -3.39 -13.09
C SER A 106 -0.91 -2.93 -14.11
N LEU A 107 -0.44 -1.68 -14.02
CA LEU A 107 0.60 -1.14 -14.90
C LEU A 107 1.96 -1.80 -14.69
N LEU A 108 2.26 -2.28 -13.47
CA LEU A 108 3.44 -3.09 -13.17
C LEU A 108 3.31 -4.54 -13.66
N GLY A 109 2.11 -4.98 -14.08
CA GLY A 109 1.85 -6.37 -14.43
C GLY A 109 1.90 -7.33 -13.24
N ILE A 110 1.62 -6.82 -12.03
CA ILE A 110 1.69 -7.58 -10.78
C ILE A 110 0.28 -7.76 -10.20
N VAL A 111 -0.05 -9.00 -9.83
CA VAL A 111 -1.25 -9.32 -9.07
C VAL A 111 -0.92 -9.20 -7.57
N PRO A 112 -1.54 -8.28 -6.82
CA PRO A 112 -1.09 -7.92 -5.49
C PRO A 112 -1.57 -8.85 -4.38
N ASP A 113 -2.56 -9.71 -4.60
CA ASP A 113 -3.23 -10.50 -3.55
C ASP A 113 -2.26 -11.31 -2.68
N ARG A 114 -1.32 -12.02 -3.31
CA ARG A 114 -0.34 -12.84 -2.58
C ARG A 114 0.73 -11.99 -1.89
N ILE A 115 1.09 -10.86 -2.48
CA ILE A 115 2.02 -9.89 -1.88
C ILE A 115 1.40 -9.27 -0.63
N PHE A 116 0.12 -8.91 -0.70
CA PHE A 116 -0.63 -8.39 0.45
C PHE A 116 -0.71 -9.42 1.58
N GLU A 117 -0.97 -10.69 1.27
CA GLU A 117 -0.95 -11.77 2.25
C GLU A 117 0.41 -11.89 2.96
N ILE A 118 1.52 -11.83 2.20
CA ILE A 118 2.87 -11.84 2.76
C ILE A 118 3.06 -10.66 3.74
N VAL A 119 2.70 -9.44 3.32
CA VAL A 119 2.81 -8.24 4.15
C VAL A 119 1.93 -8.33 5.39
N HIS A 120 0.71 -8.85 5.26
CA HIS A 120 -0.19 -9.07 6.39
C HIS A 120 0.42 -10.02 7.43
N GLN A 121 0.91 -11.19 7.01
CA GLN A 121 1.55 -12.17 7.90
C GLN A 121 2.74 -11.57 8.66
N VAL A 122 3.56 -10.79 7.95
CA VAL A 122 4.72 -10.11 8.49
C VAL A 122 4.35 -9.00 9.47
N ASN A 123 3.28 -8.25 9.17
CA ASN A 123 2.74 -7.25 10.08
C ASN A 123 2.15 -7.85 11.36
N MET A 124 1.55 -9.05 11.30
CA MET A 124 1.09 -9.75 12.49
C MET A 124 2.25 -10.17 13.42
N GLY A 125 3.47 -10.32 12.89
CA GLY A 125 4.69 -10.58 13.66
C GLY A 125 5.23 -9.39 14.46
N LYS A 126 4.56 -8.22 14.46
CA LYS A 126 5.02 -7.02 15.18
C LYS A 126 4.75 -7.03 16.69
N LEU A 127 4.24 -8.12 17.25
CA LEU A 127 4.13 -8.27 18.70
C LEU A 127 5.51 -8.33 19.34
N PHE A 128 5.71 -7.56 20.40
CA PHE A 128 6.96 -7.60 21.16
C PHE A 128 7.02 -8.88 22.02
N PRO A 129 8.20 -9.25 22.56
CA PRO A 129 8.36 -10.44 23.40
C PRO A 129 7.45 -10.47 24.65
N ASP A 130 6.92 -9.33 25.07
CA ASP A 130 5.93 -9.20 26.15
C ASP A 130 4.48 -9.54 25.71
N GLY A 131 4.29 -9.91 24.44
CA GLY A 131 3.01 -10.22 23.84
C GLY A 131 2.16 -8.99 23.52
N LYS A 132 2.73 -7.77 23.56
CA LYS A 132 2.00 -6.52 23.35
C LYS A 132 2.51 -5.74 22.13
N PRO A 133 1.64 -4.94 21.50
CA PRO A 133 2.07 -3.95 20.52
C PRO A 133 2.74 -2.76 21.24
N HIS A 134 3.81 -2.24 20.65
CA HIS A 134 4.45 -0.99 21.09
C HIS A 134 4.27 0.07 20.01
N TYR A 135 4.27 1.35 20.40
CA TYR A 135 3.90 2.46 19.53
C TYR A 135 4.92 3.59 19.58
N ASP A 136 5.12 4.23 18.44
CA ASP A 136 5.81 5.51 18.38
C ASP A 136 5.01 6.57 19.16
N PRO A 137 5.63 7.32 20.10
CA PRO A 137 4.91 8.20 21.01
C PRO A 137 4.28 9.43 20.33
N VAL A 138 4.72 9.76 19.11
CA VAL A 138 4.23 10.94 18.37
C VAL A 138 3.20 10.53 17.32
N THR A 139 3.51 9.53 16.52
CA THR A 139 2.70 9.12 15.37
C THR A 139 1.71 8.00 15.69
N ASN A 140 1.85 7.36 16.86
CA ASN A 140 1.13 6.14 17.25
C ASN A 140 1.32 4.97 16.26
N LYS A 141 2.38 5.01 15.45
CA LYS A 141 2.73 3.94 14.51
C LYS A 141 3.21 2.72 15.28
N VAL A 142 2.72 1.54 14.91
CA VAL A 142 3.14 0.26 15.51
C VAL A 142 4.62 0.04 15.22
N LEU A 143 5.41 -0.11 16.29
CA LEU A 143 6.85 -0.36 16.24
C LEU A 143 7.15 -1.84 15.92
N LYS A 144 8.40 -2.10 15.56
CA LYS A 144 8.91 -3.45 15.25
C LYS A 144 9.88 -3.88 16.38
N PRO A 145 9.83 -5.13 16.88
CA PRO A 145 10.85 -5.63 17.81
C PRO A 145 12.21 -5.79 17.12
N GLU A 146 13.31 -5.87 17.89
CA GLU A 146 14.69 -5.89 17.36
C GLU A 146 14.95 -7.04 16.37
N ASN A 147 14.42 -8.24 16.65
CA ASN A 147 14.55 -9.42 15.79
C ASN A 147 13.58 -9.43 14.60
N TRP A 148 12.67 -8.47 14.49
CA TRP A 148 11.58 -8.50 13.50
C TRP A 148 12.08 -8.58 12.07
N GLN A 149 13.08 -7.76 11.71
CA GLN A 149 13.61 -7.76 10.34
C GLN A 149 14.24 -9.11 10.01
N MET A 150 14.95 -9.72 10.96
CA MET A 150 15.58 -11.02 10.74
C MET A 150 14.56 -12.14 10.55
N GLU A 151 13.48 -12.13 11.34
CA GLU A 151 12.50 -13.20 11.37
C GLU A 151 11.37 -13.04 10.33
N TYR A 152 10.99 -11.79 10.04
CA TYR A 152 9.79 -11.47 9.29
C TYR A 152 10.01 -10.55 8.10
N ALA A 153 11.24 -10.14 7.72
CA ALA A 153 11.49 -9.30 6.55
C ALA A 153 10.60 -9.71 5.34
N PRO A 154 9.72 -8.81 4.85
CA PRO A 154 8.82 -9.16 3.76
C PRO A 154 9.53 -9.20 2.41
N GLU A 155 10.63 -8.46 2.24
CA GLU A 155 11.28 -8.20 0.95
C GLU A 155 11.73 -9.49 0.24
N PRO A 156 12.38 -10.48 0.90
CA PRO A 156 12.74 -11.74 0.24
C PRO A 156 11.52 -12.54 -0.23
N LYS A 157 10.42 -12.52 0.54
CA LYS A 157 9.18 -13.24 0.21
C LYS A 157 8.45 -12.55 -0.95
N ILE A 158 8.42 -11.22 -0.97
CA ILE A 158 7.87 -10.42 -2.07
C ILE A 158 8.67 -10.67 -3.35
N ALA A 159 10.01 -10.65 -3.28
CA ALA A 159 10.87 -10.93 -4.44
C ALA A 159 10.61 -12.32 -5.03
N ALA A 160 10.44 -13.34 -4.18
CA ALA A 160 10.10 -14.69 -4.63
C ALA A 160 8.73 -14.75 -5.34
N GLU A 161 7.71 -14.07 -4.82
CA GLU A 161 6.39 -14.03 -5.45
C GLU A 161 6.42 -13.25 -6.79
N ILE A 162 7.13 -12.12 -6.86
CA ILE A 162 7.32 -11.38 -8.11
C ILE A 162 8.01 -12.27 -9.15
N GLN A 163 9.08 -12.98 -8.76
CA GLN A 163 9.78 -13.88 -9.66
C GLN A 163 8.86 -15.00 -10.17
N ARG A 164 8.00 -15.55 -9.32
CA ARG A 164 6.99 -16.55 -9.72
C ARG A 164 6.04 -15.99 -10.78
N GLN A 165 5.51 -14.78 -10.58
CA GLN A 165 4.62 -14.12 -11.54
C GLN A 165 5.31 -13.83 -12.87
N ILE A 166 6.58 -13.40 -12.85
CA ILE A 166 7.39 -13.20 -14.06
C ILE A 166 7.52 -14.51 -14.84
N GLN A 167 7.87 -15.62 -14.18
CA GLN A 167 8.00 -16.92 -14.87
C GLN A 167 6.68 -17.40 -15.45
N GLU A 168 5.58 -17.21 -14.74
CA GLU A 168 4.24 -17.54 -15.22
C GLU A 168 3.87 -16.71 -16.47
N ALA A 169 4.14 -15.41 -16.46
CA ALA A 169 3.90 -14.53 -17.60
C ALA A 169 4.74 -14.92 -18.83
N ILE A 170 6.03 -15.23 -18.63
CA ILE A 170 6.92 -15.72 -19.69
C ILE A 170 6.40 -17.03 -20.28
N ALA A 171 5.98 -17.98 -19.44
CA ALA A 171 5.43 -19.26 -19.88
C ALA A 171 4.14 -19.07 -20.70
N LYS A 172 3.21 -18.23 -20.23
CA LYS A 172 1.97 -17.90 -20.96
C LYS A 172 2.25 -17.29 -22.33
N LYS A 173 3.22 -16.37 -22.40
CA LYS A 173 3.62 -15.74 -23.67
C LYS A 173 4.16 -16.76 -24.67
N LYS A 174 5.08 -17.65 -24.23
CA LYS A 174 5.63 -18.73 -25.07
C LYS A 174 4.53 -19.66 -25.61
N SER A 175 3.56 -20.04 -24.77
CA SER A 175 2.46 -20.90 -25.20
C SER A 175 1.54 -20.22 -26.22
N ALA A 176 1.30 -18.91 -26.08
CA ALA A 176 0.52 -18.14 -27.04
C ALA A 176 1.23 -18.03 -28.41
N ASP A 177 2.54 -17.77 -28.40
CA ASP A 177 3.35 -17.66 -29.62
C ASP A 177 3.38 -18.98 -30.40
N ILE A 178 3.50 -20.13 -29.71
CA ILE A 178 3.46 -21.46 -30.34
C ILE A 178 2.09 -21.74 -30.97
N GLY A 179 1.00 -21.40 -30.29
CA GLY A 179 -0.36 -21.60 -30.78
C GLY A 179 -0.72 -20.74 -32.00
N MET A 180 -0.14 -19.54 -32.13
CA MET A 180 -0.29 -18.73 -33.34
C MET A 180 0.47 -19.33 -34.53
N CYS A 181 1.70 -19.82 -34.33
CA CYS A 181 2.48 -20.44 -35.41
C CYS A 181 1.88 -21.75 -35.95
N THR A 182 1.05 -22.46 -35.17
CA THR A 182 0.34 -23.67 -35.64
C THR A 182 -0.90 -23.34 -36.47
N ASN A 183 -1.57 -22.21 -36.21
CA ASN A 183 -2.81 -21.81 -36.89
C ASN A 183 -2.57 -21.06 -38.21
N GLU A 184 -1.35 -20.58 -38.47
CA GLU A 184 -0.98 -19.94 -39.76
C GLU A 184 -0.52 -20.94 -40.83
N LYS A 185 -0.48 -22.25 -40.51
CA LYS A 185 -0.07 -23.33 -41.43
C LYS A 185 -1.23 -24.19 -41.96
N GLU A 186 -2.46 -23.81 -41.66
CA GLU A 186 -3.70 -24.38 -42.22
C GLU A 186 -4.38 -23.36 -43.14
#